data_AF-A0A961HV66-F1
#
_entry.id   AF-A0A961HV66-F1
#
_cell.length_a   1.000
_cell.length_b   1.000
_cell.length_c   1.000
_cell.angle_alpha   90.00
_cell.angle_beta   90.00
_cell.angle_gamma   90.00
#
_symmetry.space_group_name_H-M   'P 1'
#
loop_
_entity.id
_entity.type
_entity.pdbx_description
1 polymer ?
#
loop_
_entity_poly.entity_id
_entity_poly.type
_entity_poly.pdbx_seq_one_letter_code
_entity_poly.pdbx_strand_id
1 'polypeptide(L)'
;MGWSLRKIVILLLLPVILLPVIPGIQSATEVRAQTATTRGLPDPYYPQQPTGELRLNYYYDRTGRWVKFSDWIPFKQTKYVPLFFEDFYELYGLPHHYNVPDLKESIYFLVQAMTHRFRHPRNALCTIETEQQYHKYRLLMFMHVNMLVMRMYLRLGSMYDKRHLYFHDLDMADDLEISFLIARTYYHEARTYWKQAVQYANQASEYPFELGITGHENEMFLINSGRLNYDRIIDRHMYQLEAKLKETTAFLDEEGRPRPVKELMQEDIQDFYENEGPASPLDPPVLNPEWQDRPLFPDDTLFQNESGR
;
A
#
# COMPACT_ATOMS: atom_id res chain seq x y z
N MET A 1 22.17 14.41 -86.01
CA MET A 1 20.74 14.20 -85.65
C MET A 1 20.52 14.89 -84.31
N GLY A 2 19.44 15.58 -83.98
CA GLY A 2 18.10 15.71 -84.58
C GLY A 2 17.08 15.63 -83.43
N TRP A 3 16.53 16.74 -82.93
CA TRP A 3 15.18 17.28 -83.26
C TRP A 3 14.01 16.36 -82.84
N SER A 4 12.87 16.79 -82.27
CA SER A 4 12.44 18.12 -81.74
C SER A 4 11.16 17.97 -80.85
N LEU A 5 10.58 19.10 -80.41
CA LEU A 5 9.38 19.29 -79.54
C LEU A 5 8.08 18.64 -80.13
N ARG A 6 6.90 18.51 -79.47
CA ARG A 6 6.06 19.46 -78.66
C ARG A 6 5.07 18.65 -77.77
N LYS A 7 4.67 19.05 -76.54
CA LYS A 7 3.86 20.20 -76.08
C LYS A 7 2.42 20.29 -76.65
N ILE A 8 1.42 20.25 -75.75
CA ILE A 8 0.16 21.03 -75.80
C ILE A 8 -0.32 21.30 -74.35
N VAL A 9 -1.03 22.40 -74.14
CA VAL A 9 -1.60 22.86 -72.86
C VAL A 9 -3.00 23.43 -73.15
N ILE A 10 -3.98 23.18 -72.29
CA ILE A 10 -5.24 23.94 -72.24
C ILE A 10 -5.52 24.34 -70.79
N LEU A 11 -5.99 25.57 -70.61
CA LEU A 11 -6.22 26.25 -69.32
C LEU A 11 -7.48 27.11 -69.51
N LEU A 12 -8.44 27.04 -68.59
CA LEU A 12 -9.65 27.86 -68.61
C LEU A 12 -9.97 28.44 -67.22
N LEU A 13 -10.71 29.55 -67.21
CA LEU A 13 -10.78 30.49 -66.09
C LEU A 13 -12.22 30.71 -65.56
N LEU A 14 -12.25 31.06 -64.28
CA LEU A 14 -13.15 32.01 -63.57
C LEU A 14 -14.14 32.83 -64.41
N PRO A 15 -15.32 33.15 -63.83
CA PRO A 15 -15.42 34.44 -63.13
C PRO A 15 -16.15 34.43 -61.77
N VAL A 16 -15.95 35.51 -61.00
CA VAL A 16 -16.68 35.89 -59.78
C VAL A 16 -17.72 36.96 -60.13
N ILE A 17 -18.88 36.96 -59.44
CA ILE A 17 -19.87 38.05 -59.50
C ILE A 17 -20.30 38.46 -58.07
N LEU A 18 -20.49 39.76 -57.86
CA LEU A 18 -20.89 40.45 -56.61
C LEU A 18 -22.35 40.94 -56.70
N LEU A 19 -22.92 41.40 -55.56
CA LEU A 19 -23.93 42.47 -55.33
C LEU A 19 -24.71 42.18 -54.00
N PRO A 20 -25.47 43.12 -53.39
CA PRO A 20 -24.93 44.30 -52.68
C PRO A 20 -25.54 44.54 -51.27
N VAL A 21 -25.17 45.67 -50.64
CA VAL A 21 -25.59 46.11 -49.28
C VAL A 21 -26.91 46.90 -49.29
N ILE A 22 -27.66 46.86 -48.18
CA ILE A 22 -28.78 47.80 -47.86
C ILE A 22 -28.49 48.50 -46.51
N PRO A 23 -28.50 49.85 -46.42
CA PRO A 23 -28.23 50.61 -45.18
C PRO A 23 -29.40 51.47 -44.64
N GLY A 24 -29.27 51.93 -43.38
CA GLY A 24 -30.20 52.81 -42.64
C GLY A 24 -30.62 52.19 -41.29
N ILE A 25 -31.00 52.89 -40.21
CA ILE A 25 -31.23 54.32 -39.87
C ILE A 25 -31.30 54.35 -38.31
N GLN A 26 -30.94 55.36 -37.48
CA GLN A 26 -30.38 56.74 -37.55
C GLN A 26 -29.28 56.85 -36.43
N SER A 27 -28.51 57.93 -36.13
CA SER A 27 -28.74 59.36 -35.80
C SER A 27 -29.52 59.61 -34.48
N ALA A 28 -29.16 60.55 -33.58
CA ALA A 28 -28.02 61.50 -33.53
C ALA A 28 -27.77 62.05 -32.09
N THR A 29 -26.69 62.83 -31.91
CA THR A 29 -26.45 63.89 -30.87
C THR A 29 -26.60 63.55 -29.37
N GLU A 30 -25.68 63.76 -28.42
CA GLU A 30 -24.59 64.74 -28.14
C GLU A 30 -24.85 65.42 -26.77
N VAL A 31 -23.80 66.08 -26.21
CA VAL A 31 -23.73 66.83 -24.92
C VAL A 31 -23.46 65.92 -23.69
N ARG A 32 -22.42 66.11 -22.84
CA ARG A 32 -21.23 67.01 -22.90
C ARG A 32 -20.04 66.55 -22.00
N ALA A 33 -18.97 67.36 -22.03
CA ALA A 33 -17.84 67.51 -21.08
C ALA A 33 -18.22 67.56 -19.57
N GLN A 34 -17.34 67.35 -18.58
CA GLN A 34 -15.89 66.98 -18.52
C GLN A 34 -15.51 66.58 -17.08
N THR A 35 -14.58 65.63 -16.89
CA THR A 35 -13.58 65.61 -15.79
C THR A 35 -12.54 64.52 -16.05
N ALA A 36 -11.30 64.70 -15.59
CA ALA A 36 -10.17 63.86 -15.96
C ALA A 36 -9.56 63.09 -14.78
N THR A 37 -9.42 61.79 -14.95
CA THR A 37 -8.48 60.91 -14.24
C THR A 37 -8.23 59.71 -15.15
N THR A 38 -7.05 59.08 -15.04
CA THR A 38 -6.55 58.08 -15.99
C THR A 38 -7.46 56.87 -16.14
N ARG A 39 -8.31 56.87 -17.16
CA ARG A 39 -9.04 55.68 -17.64
C ARG A 39 -8.07 54.75 -18.36
N GLY A 40 -7.41 53.87 -17.61
CA GLY A 40 -6.94 52.61 -18.19
C GLY A 40 -8.12 51.90 -18.84
N LEU A 41 -7.94 51.34 -20.03
CA LEU A 41 -9.00 50.54 -20.66
C LEU A 41 -9.32 49.35 -19.75
N PRO A 42 -10.60 49.01 -19.52
CA PRO A 42 -10.94 47.74 -18.92
C PRO A 42 -10.48 46.62 -19.86
N ASP A 43 -9.68 45.69 -19.35
CA ASP A 43 -9.28 44.49 -20.09
C ASP A 43 -10.55 43.66 -20.40
N PRO A 44 -10.90 43.42 -21.68
CA PRO A 44 -12.11 42.71 -22.04
C PRO A 44 -12.06 41.21 -21.70
N TYR A 45 -10.90 40.66 -21.30
CA TYR A 45 -10.72 39.23 -21.05
C TYR A 45 -10.89 38.80 -19.58
N TYR A 46 -10.85 39.73 -18.61
CA TYR A 46 -11.03 39.41 -17.19
C TYR A 46 -11.92 40.44 -16.46
N PRO A 47 -13.03 40.02 -15.81
CA PRO A 47 -13.81 40.91 -14.97
C PRO A 47 -13.01 41.29 -13.71
N GLN A 48 -13.17 42.54 -13.26
CA GLN A 48 -12.54 43.04 -12.04
C GLN A 48 -13.03 42.26 -10.80
N GLN A 49 -12.14 42.08 -9.82
CA GLN A 49 -12.43 41.27 -8.63
C GLN A 49 -13.65 41.81 -7.86
N PRO A 50 -14.62 40.95 -7.47
CA PRO A 50 -15.70 41.38 -6.61
C PRO A 50 -15.18 41.68 -5.21
N THR A 51 -15.47 42.87 -4.69
CA THR A 51 -15.26 43.21 -3.28
C THR A 51 -16.24 42.41 -2.42
N GLY A 52 -15.81 41.24 -1.95
CA GLY A 52 -16.65 40.29 -1.22
C GLY A 52 -15.85 39.38 -0.29
N GLU A 53 -16.51 38.94 0.77
CA GLU A 53 -15.96 38.16 1.88
C GLU A 53 -15.56 36.72 1.48
N LEU A 54 -14.47 36.19 2.05
CA LEU A 54 -13.95 34.85 1.77
C LEU A 54 -14.85 33.74 2.33
N ARG A 55 -15.88 33.36 1.56
CA ARG A 55 -16.77 32.24 1.89
C ARG A 55 -16.11 30.89 1.56
N LEU A 56 -15.61 30.23 2.59
CA LEU A 56 -14.97 28.90 2.52
C LEU A 56 -15.92 27.75 2.10
N ASN A 57 -17.23 27.97 2.17
CA ASN A 57 -18.24 26.95 1.91
C ASN A 57 -18.59 26.86 0.40
N TYR A 58 -17.82 26.05 -0.33
CA TYR A 58 -18.04 25.80 -1.75
C TYR A 58 -19.28 24.91 -2.00
N TYR A 59 -20.38 25.51 -2.47
CA TYR A 59 -21.39 24.81 -3.26
C TYR A 59 -21.05 24.96 -4.74
N TYR A 60 -20.73 23.86 -5.42
CA TYR A 60 -20.40 23.88 -6.86
C TYR A 60 -21.63 23.67 -7.74
N ASP A 61 -21.75 24.50 -8.77
CA ASP A 61 -22.79 24.40 -9.79
C ASP A 61 -22.46 23.27 -10.80
N ARG A 62 -23.49 22.56 -11.25
CA ARG A 62 -23.38 21.42 -12.19
C ARG A 62 -23.06 21.84 -13.63
N THR A 63 -22.96 23.14 -13.91
CA THR A 63 -22.69 23.71 -15.25
C THR A 63 -21.22 23.65 -15.69
N GLY A 64 -20.30 23.24 -14.81
CA GLY A 64 -18.96 22.80 -15.20
C GLY A 64 -17.93 23.88 -15.55
N ARG A 65 -18.28 25.19 -15.55
CA ARG A 65 -17.34 26.25 -15.95
C ARG A 65 -16.27 26.64 -14.92
N TRP A 66 -16.52 26.40 -13.63
CA TRP A 66 -15.66 26.84 -12.52
C TRP A 66 -15.42 25.72 -11.48
N VAL A 67 -15.08 24.54 -12.00
CA VAL A 67 -14.75 23.34 -11.23
C VAL A 67 -13.27 23.38 -10.86
N LYS A 68 -12.89 23.03 -9.62
CA LYS A 68 -11.46 22.90 -9.25
C LYS A 68 -10.80 21.83 -10.10
N PHE A 69 -9.51 21.97 -10.43
CA PHE A 69 -8.81 20.97 -11.24
C PHE A 69 -8.88 19.55 -10.62
N SER A 70 -8.85 19.43 -9.29
CA SER A 70 -9.07 18.19 -8.55
C SER A 70 -10.39 17.48 -8.89
N ASP A 71 -11.43 18.26 -9.16
CA ASP A 71 -12.80 17.80 -9.37
C ASP A 71 -13.11 17.66 -10.87
N TRP A 72 -12.22 18.18 -11.73
CA TRP A 72 -12.20 17.96 -13.18
C TRP A 72 -11.38 16.73 -13.58
N ILE A 73 -10.51 16.20 -12.69
CA ILE A 73 -10.01 14.83 -12.81
C ILE A 73 -11.24 13.91 -12.80
N PRO A 74 -11.48 13.11 -13.85
CA PRO A 74 -12.66 12.26 -13.88
C PRO A 74 -12.53 11.17 -12.81
N PHE A 75 -13.31 11.28 -11.72
CA PHE A 75 -13.42 10.29 -10.64
C PHE A 75 -13.96 8.91 -11.07
N LYS A 76 -13.92 8.59 -12.38
CA LYS A 76 -13.79 7.21 -12.86
C LYS A 76 -12.37 6.68 -12.58
N GLN A 77 -12.01 6.65 -11.29
CA GLN A 77 -11.27 5.51 -10.78
C GLN A 77 -12.17 4.29 -10.99
N THR A 78 -12.07 3.65 -12.15
CA THR A 78 -12.75 2.39 -12.41
C THR A 78 -12.14 1.38 -11.46
N LYS A 79 -12.80 1.13 -10.32
CA LYS A 79 -12.37 0.12 -9.35
C LYS A 79 -12.24 -1.20 -10.11
N TYR A 80 -11.01 -1.60 -10.38
CA TYR A 80 -10.73 -2.80 -11.13
C TYR A 80 -11.13 -3.98 -10.24
N VAL A 81 -12.15 -4.71 -10.69
CA VAL A 81 -12.61 -5.93 -10.02
C VAL A 81 -12.02 -7.09 -10.82
N PRO A 82 -11.04 -7.83 -10.28
CA PRO A 82 -10.53 -9.02 -10.96
C PRO A 82 -11.64 -10.08 -11.08
N LEU A 83 -11.76 -10.66 -12.27
CA LEU A 83 -12.80 -11.64 -12.63
C LEU A 83 -12.18 -13.01 -12.97
N PHE A 84 -11.02 -13.00 -13.60
CA PHE A 84 -10.26 -14.16 -14.07
C PHE A 84 -8.98 -14.38 -13.25
N PHE A 85 -8.44 -15.60 -13.27
CA PHE A 85 -7.17 -15.97 -12.64
C PHE A 85 -6.04 -14.97 -12.95
N GLU A 86 -5.88 -14.64 -14.24
CA GLU A 86 -4.85 -13.71 -14.71
C GLU A 86 -5.00 -12.30 -14.15
N ASP A 87 -6.23 -11.84 -13.90
CA ASP A 87 -6.50 -10.50 -13.37
C ASP A 87 -5.94 -10.36 -11.93
N PHE A 88 -6.07 -11.41 -11.11
CA PHE A 88 -5.47 -11.46 -9.78
C PHE A 88 -3.95 -11.62 -9.84
N TYR A 89 -3.43 -12.40 -10.79
CA TYR A 89 -1.99 -12.58 -10.94
C TYR A 89 -1.28 -11.29 -11.39
N GLU A 90 -1.85 -10.56 -12.36
CA GLU A 90 -1.32 -9.26 -12.79
C GLU A 90 -1.32 -8.22 -11.65
N LEU A 91 -2.37 -8.22 -10.82
CA LEU A 91 -2.47 -7.32 -9.67
C LEU A 91 -1.56 -7.70 -8.50
N TYR A 92 -1.63 -8.94 -8.01
CA TYR A 92 -1.06 -9.37 -6.73
C TYR A 92 0.19 -10.25 -6.86
N GLY A 93 0.51 -10.73 -8.07
CA GLY A 93 1.69 -11.56 -8.32
C GLY A 93 3.01 -10.77 -8.47
N LEU A 94 2.91 -9.45 -8.70
CA LEU A 94 4.06 -8.55 -8.70
C LEU A 94 4.65 -8.37 -7.28
N PRO A 95 5.94 -8.05 -7.14
CA PRO A 95 6.59 -7.89 -5.83
C PRO A 95 6.04 -6.69 -5.06
N HIS A 96 5.07 -6.95 -4.18
CA HIS A 96 4.52 -5.98 -3.24
C HIS A 96 5.53 -5.60 -2.17
N HIS A 97 5.26 -4.50 -1.47
CA HIS A 97 6.17 -3.96 -0.46
C HIS A 97 6.35 -4.93 0.72
N TYR A 98 7.43 -4.77 1.48
CA TYR A 98 7.82 -5.67 2.57
C TYR A 98 6.93 -5.57 3.84
N ASN A 99 5.67 -5.14 3.71
CA ASN A 99 4.75 -4.94 4.81
C ASN A 99 3.92 -6.21 5.08
N VAL A 100 3.66 -6.50 6.35
CA VAL A 100 2.79 -7.62 6.77
C VAL A 100 1.37 -7.56 6.17
N PRO A 101 0.63 -6.42 6.16
CA PRO A 101 -0.70 -6.37 5.56
C PRO A 101 -0.68 -6.67 4.05
N ASP A 102 0.17 -5.97 3.28
CA ASP A 102 0.28 -6.10 1.82
C ASP A 102 0.59 -7.55 1.39
N LEU A 103 1.46 -8.25 2.14
CA LEU A 103 1.75 -9.66 1.94
C LEU A 103 0.54 -10.57 2.24
N LYS A 104 -0.20 -10.30 3.33
CA LYS A 104 -1.40 -11.09 3.69
C LYS A 104 -2.55 -10.86 2.70
N GLU A 105 -2.73 -9.64 2.22
CA GLU A 105 -3.67 -9.30 1.16
C GLU A 105 -3.31 -10.02 -0.15
N SER A 106 -2.04 -9.96 -0.55
CA SER A 106 -1.55 -10.64 -1.76
C SER A 106 -1.72 -12.16 -1.68
N ILE A 107 -1.40 -12.78 -0.54
CA ILE A 107 -1.64 -14.21 -0.28
C ILE A 107 -3.14 -14.53 -0.42
N TYR A 108 -4.01 -13.76 0.25
CA TYR A 108 -5.46 -13.99 0.22
C TYR A 108 -6.01 -13.96 -1.21
N PHE A 109 -5.66 -12.93 -1.99
CA PHE A 109 -6.15 -12.80 -3.36
C PHE A 109 -5.53 -13.79 -4.35
N LEU A 110 -4.27 -14.19 -4.17
CA LEU A 110 -3.65 -15.23 -4.99
C LEU A 110 -4.19 -16.64 -4.67
N VAL A 111 -4.51 -16.93 -3.40
CA VAL A 111 -5.20 -18.18 -3.01
C VAL A 111 -6.63 -18.18 -3.58
N GLN A 112 -7.35 -17.05 -3.49
CA GLN A 112 -8.66 -16.90 -4.10
C GLN A 112 -8.60 -17.07 -5.63
N ALA A 113 -7.59 -16.53 -6.30
CA ALA A 113 -7.40 -16.62 -7.75
C ALA A 113 -7.41 -18.07 -8.27
N MET A 114 -6.86 -19.01 -7.51
CA MET A 114 -6.84 -20.43 -7.87
C MET A 114 -8.23 -21.07 -7.99
N THR A 115 -9.27 -20.46 -7.40
CA THR A 115 -10.67 -20.89 -7.56
C THR A 115 -11.37 -20.23 -8.76
N HIS A 116 -10.78 -19.19 -9.35
CA HIS A 116 -11.36 -18.47 -10.48
C HIS A 116 -11.04 -19.13 -11.83
N ARG A 117 -11.92 -18.90 -12.80
CA ARG A 117 -11.73 -19.28 -14.20
C ARG A 117 -10.60 -18.48 -14.85
N PHE A 118 -9.87 -19.09 -15.76
CA PHE A 118 -8.87 -18.42 -16.61
C PHE A 118 -9.56 -17.57 -17.69
N ARG A 119 -8.83 -16.59 -18.23
CA ARG A 119 -9.23 -15.84 -19.44
C ARG A 119 -9.38 -16.80 -20.62
N HIS A 120 -10.20 -16.44 -21.60
CA HIS A 120 -10.28 -17.18 -22.87
C HIS A 120 -8.89 -17.21 -23.56
N PRO A 121 -8.45 -18.30 -24.21
CA PRO A 121 -7.07 -18.44 -24.71
C PRO A 121 -6.54 -17.27 -25.57
N ARG A 122 -7.42 -16.65 -26.37
CA ARG A 122 -7.13 -15.42 -27.15
C ARG A 122 -6.59 -14.24 -26.32
N ASN A 123 -6.91 -14.21 -25.03
CA ASN A 123 -6.60 -13.14 -24.07
C ASN A 123 -5.66 -13.64 -22.95
N ALA A 124 -4.97 -14.76 -23.16
CA ALA A 124 -3.95 -15.27 -22.26
C ALA A 124 -2.69 -14.37 -22.29
N LEU A 125 -1.78 -14.57 -21.31
CA LEU A 125 -0.54 -13.78 -21.19
C LEU A 125 0.51 -14.09 -22.28
N CYS A 126 0.34 -15.17 -23.03
CA CYS A 126 1.17 -15.56 -24.17
C CYS A 126 0.31 -16.00 -25.36
N THR A 127 0.90 -16.10 -26.54
CA THR A 127 0.23 -16.65 -27.74
C THR A 127 -0.05 -18.14 -27.55
N ILE A 128 -1.31 -18.56 -27.76
CA ILE A 128 -1.77 -19.93 -27.61
C ILE A 128 -2.56 -20.32 -28.85
N GLU A 129 -2.10 -21.36 -29.55
CA GLU A 129 -2.65 -21.86 -30.82
C GLU A 129 -3.42 -23.17 -30.64
N THR A 130 -3.04 -23.99 -29.66
CA THR A 130 -3.60 -25.33 -29.42
C THR A 130 -4.13 -25.54 -28.01
N GLU A 131 -5.05 -26.49 -27.83
CA GLU A 131 -5.60 -26.85 -26.53
C GLU A 131 -4.53 -27.41 -25.56
N GLN A 132 -3.53 -28.15 -26.07
CA GLN A 132 -2.41 -28.64 -25.27
C GLN A 132 -1.55 -27.50 -24.72
N GLN A 133 -1.27 -26.48 -25.54
CA GLN A 133 -0.62 -25.25 -25.10
C GLN A 133 -1.44 -24.52 -24.02
N TYR A 134 -2.77 -24.46 -24.16
CA TYR A 134 -3.64 -23.88 -23.14
C TYR A 134 -3.62 -24.68 -21.83
N HIS A 135 -3.54 -26.00 -21.89
CA HIS A 135 -3.41 -26.83 -20.69
C HIS A 135 -2.07 -26.61 -19.98
N LYS A 136 -0.94 -26.66 -20.72
CA LYS A 136 0.39 -26.38 -20.16
C LYS A 136 0.47 -24.97 -19.56
N TYR A 137 -0.08 -23.96 -20.25
CA TYR A 137 -0.21 -22.58 -19.75
C TYR A 137 -0.89 -22.54 -18.38
N ARG A 138 -2.05 -23.18 -18.22
CA ARG A 138 -2.77 -23.23 -16.92
C ARG A 138 -1.93 -23.89 -15.82
N LEU A 139 -1.24 -24.99 -16.13
CA LEU A 139 -0.35 -25.67 -15.17
C LEU A 139 0.83 -24.78 -14.74
N LEU A 140 1.48 -24.08 -15.67
CA LEU A 140 2.56 -23.13 -15.37
C LEU A 140 2.07 -21.95 -14.51
N MET A 141 0.88 -21.43 -14.79
CA MET A 141 0.27 -20.35 -14.01
C MET A 141 -0.08 -20.80 -12.58
N PHE A 142 -0.64 -22.00 -12.41
CA PHE A 142 -0.86 -22.59 -11.08
C PHE A 142 0.47 -22.82 -10.33
N MET A 143 1.46 -23.42 -10.97
CA MET A 143 2.81 -23.60 -10.41
C MET A 143 3.39 -22.27 -9.92
N HIS A 144 3.36 -21.23 -10.75
CA HIS A 144 3.97 -19.95 -10.43
C HIS A 144 3.24 -19.18 -9.33
N VAL A 145 1.89 -19.18 -9.31
CA VAL A 145 1.12 -18.57 -8.21
C VAL A 145 1.40 -19.29 -6.89
N ASN A 146 1.46 -20.64 -6.89
CA ASN A 146 1.87 -21.39 -5.70
C ASN A 146 3.30 -21.04 -5.23
N MET A 147 4.22 -20.82 -6.18
CA MET A 147 5.59 -20.35 -5.88
C MET A 147 5.62 -18.93 -5.30
N LEU A 148 4.73 -18.03 -5.72
CA LEU A 148 4.64 -16.68 -5.18
C LEU A 148 4.05 -16.69 -3.76
N VAL A 149 2.93 -17.40 -3.56
CA VAL A 149 2.29 -17.57 -2.24
C VAL A 149 3.28 -18.19 -1.24
N MET A 150 3.98 -19.25 -1.62
CA MET A 150 5.05 -19.85 -0.81
C MET A 150 6.16 -18.85 -0.45
N ARG A 151 6.63 -18.04 -1.42
CA ARG A 151 7.67 -17.02 -1.18
C ARG A 151 7.17 -15.91 -0.24
N MET A 152 5.89 -15.55 -0.29
CA MET A 152 5.26 -14.61 0.66
C MET A 152 5.14 -15.23 2.07
N TYR A 153 4.77 -16.50 2.19
CA TYR A 153 4.75 -17.21 3.49
C TYR A 153 6.15 -17.36 4.11
N LEU A 154 7.17 -17.70 3.33
CA LEU A 154 8.58 -17.66 3.77
C LEU A 154 8.96 -16.27 4.29
N ARG A 155 8.51 -15.21 3.59
CA ARG A 155 8.79 -13.82 4.00
C ARG A 155 8.11 -13.48 5.32
N LEU A 156 6.83 -13.83 5.49
CA LEU A 156 6.12 -13.67 6.77
C LEU A 156 6.80 -14.45 7.90
N GLY A 157 7.16 -15.72 7.69
CA GLY A 157 7.93 -16.50 8.66
C GLY A 157 9.24 -15.80 9.06
N SER A 158 9.98 -15.24 8.11
CA SER A 158 11.22 -14.49 8.37
C SER A 158 11.07 -13.16 9.11
N MET A 159 9.84 -12.67 9.33
CA MET A 159 9.57 -11.47 10.13
C MET A 159 9.37 -11.81 11.61
N TYR A 160 8.80 -12.99 11.89
CA TYR A 160 8.60 -13.50 13.25
C TYR A 160 9.76 -14.39 13.72
N ASP A 161 10.57 -14.94 12.80
CA ASP A 161 11.77 -15.71 13.14
C ASP A 161 12.99 -14.82 13.43
N LYS A 162 13.30 -14.63 14.72
CA LYS A 162 14.54 -13.96 15.14
C LYS A 162 15.77 -14.77 14.70
N ARG A 163 16.63 -14.16 13.89
CA ARG A 163 17.76 -14.83 13.21
C ARG A 163 18.74 -15.55 14.15
N HIS A 164 19.04 -14.95 15.30
CA HIS A 164 19.89 -15.50 16.35
C HIS A 164 19.22 -15.24 17.69
N LEU A 165 19.29 -16.22 18.59
CA LEU A 165 18.86 -16.10 19.99
C LEU A 165 20.13 -15.98 20.85
N TYR A 166 20.13 -15.02 21.78
CA TYR A 166 21.21 -14.78 22.75
C TYR A 166 20.65 -14.84 24.18
N PHE A 167 21.53 -14.97 25.18
CA PHE A 167 21.12 -15.04 26.58
C PHE A 167 20.23 -13.87 27.04
N HIS A 168 20.54 -12.64 26.62
CA HIS A 168 19.78 -11.42 26.94
C HIS A 168 18.47 -11.28 26.14
N ASP A 169 18.19 -12.22 25.23
CA ASP A 169 16.89 -12.28 24.55
C ASP A 169 15.86 -13.05 25.39
N LEU A 170 16.32 -13.89 26.33
CA LEU A 170 15.47 -14.66 27.23
C LEU A 170 14.69 -13.75 28.21
N ASP A 171 15.20 -12.53 28.44
CA ASP A 171 14.49 -11.43 29.09
C ASP A 171 13.10 -11.16 28.45
N MET A 172 12.89 -11.54 27.18
CA MET A 172 11.65 -11.44 26.41
C MET A 172 11.10 -12.81 25.95
N ALA A 173 11.42 -13.90 26.66
CA ALA A 173 11.13 -15.27 26.24
C ALA A 173 9.66 -15.56 25.92
N ASP A 174 8.69 -14.98 26.66
CA ASP A 174 7.26 -15.21 26.42
C ASP A 174 6.83 -14.77 25.00
N ASP A 175 7.27 -13.58 24.59
CA ASP A 175 6.91 -13.00 23.28
C ASP A 175 7.72 -13.65 22.15
N LEU A 176 8.94 -14.12 22.44
CA LEU A 176 9.73 -14.91 21.51
C LEU A 176 9.13 -16.30 21.27
N GLU A 177 8.62 -16.98 22.28
CA GLU A 177 7.91 -18.27 22.10
C GLU A 177 6.69 -18.08 21.19
N ILE A 178 5.86 -17.07 21.45
CA ILE A 178 4.70 -16.73 20.61
C ILE A 178 5.14 -16.39 19.18
N SER A 179 6.19 -15.59 19.01
CA SER A 179 6.73 -15.24 17.69
C SER A 179 7.27 -16.46 16.94
N PHE A 180 7.98 -17.36 17.63
CA PHE A 180 8.48 -18.60 17.03
C PHE A 180 7.36 -19.59 16.67
N LEU A 181 6.27 -19.66 17.46
CA LEU A 181 5.07 -20.41 17.11
C LEU A 181 4.38 -19.85 15.86
N ILE A 182 4.30 -18.52 15.73
CA ILE A 182 3.77 -17.85 14.54
C ILE A 182 4.67 -18.14 13.32
N ALA A 183 6.00 -18.04 13.44
CA ALA A 183 6.93 -18.39 12.37
C ALA A 183 6.78 -19.86 11.92
N ARG A 184 6.58 -20.80 12.86
CA ARG A 184 6.39 -22.24 12.60
C ARG A 184 5.17 -22.48 11.69
N THR A 185 4.05 -21.81 11.97
CA THR A 185 2.84 -21.96 11.13
C THR A 185 3.04 -21.42 9.71
N TYR A 186 3.68 -20.26 9.54
CA TYR A 186 3.99 -19.74 8.20
C TYR A 186 4.97 -20.62 7.42
N TYR A 187 5.96 -21.24 8.07
CA TYR A 187 6.86 -22.20 7.42
C TYR A 187 6.19 -23.55 7.09
N HIS A 188 5.18 -23.96 7.87
CA HIS A 188 4.32 -25.09 7.52
C HIS A 188 3.51 -24.80 6.24
N GLU A 189 2.85 -23.64 6.16
CA GLU A 189 2.07 -23.27 4.96
C GLU A 189 2.96 -23.02 3.74
N ALA A 190 4.16 -22.44 3.89
CA ALA A 190 5.13 -22.37 2.79
C ALA A 190 5.42 -23.75 2.16
N ARG A 191 5.41 -24.83 2.98
CA ARG A 191 5.65 -26.21 2.54
C ARG A 191 4.44 -26.83 1.81
N THR A 192 3.21 -26.44 2.12
CA THR A 192 2.02 -26.96 1.42
C THR A 192 1.97 -26.43 -0.01
N TYR A 193 2.13 -25.11 -0.19
CA TYR A 193 2.15 -24.46 -1.50
C TYR A 193 3.40 -24.83 -2.34
N TRP A 194 4.58 -25.03 -1.73
CA TRP A 194 5.75 -25.57 -2.45
C TRP A 194 5.47 -26.95 -3.07
N LYS A 195 4.86 -27.88 -2.31
CA LYS A 195 4.54 -29.21 -2.81
C LYS A 195 3.51 -29.18 -3.94
N GLN A 196 2.54 -28.26 -3.89
CA GLN A 196 1.60 -28.03 -4.99
C GLN A 196 2.32 -27.47 -6.23
N ALA A 197 3.24 -26.51 -6.07
CA ALA A 197 4.06 -26.02 -7.17
C ALA A 197 4.87 -27.14 -7.86
N VAL A 198 5.50 -28.03 -7.09
CA VAL A 198 6.23 -29.20 -7.62
C VAL A 198 5.31 -30.16 -8.38
N GLN A 199 4.08 -30.41 -7.90
CA GLN A 199 3.10 -31.24 -8.60
C GLN A 199 2.72 -30.64 -9.96
N TYR A 200 2.43 -29.34 -10.02
CA TYR A 200 2.13 -28.65 -11.28
C TYR A 200 3.35 -28.54 -12.21
N ALA A 201 4.57 -28.37 -11.67
CA ALA A 201 5.80 -28.33 -12.45
C ALA A 201 6.10 -29.68 -13.13
N ASN A 202 5.85 -30.80 -12.44
CA ASN A 202 5.97 -32.14 -13.01
C ASN A 202 4.95 -32.34 -14.16
N GLN A 203 3.66 -32.07 -13.91
CA GLN A 203 2.60 -32.19 -14.93
C GLN A 203 2.84 -31.28 -16.15
N ALA A 204 3.33 -30.05 -15.94
CA ALA A 204 3.65 -29.13 -17.02
C ALA A 204 4.81 -29.65 -17.89
N SER A 205 5.75 -30.44 -17.34
CA SER A 205 6.89 -31.00 -18.08
C SER A 205 6.59 -32.22 -18.93
N GLU A 206 5.38 -32.79 -18.83
CA GLU A 206 4.89 -33.83 -19.75
C GLU A 206 4.69 -33.28 -21.19
N TYR A 207 4.60 -31.94 -21.33
CA TYR A 207 4.45 -31.25 -22.61
C TYR A 207 5.82 -30.84 -23.20
N PRO A 208 6.25 -31.42 -24.33
CA PRO A 208 7.61 -31.28 -24.86
C PRO A 208 7.86 -29.98 -25.65
N PHE A 209 6.84 -29.15 -25.87
CA PHE A 209 6.96 -27.84 -26.52
C PHE A 209 7.12 -26.74 -25.48
N GLU A 210 7.81 -25.65 -25.85
CA GLU A 210 7.94 -24.45 -25.01
C GLU A 210 6.77 -23.47 -25.23
N LEU A 211 6.54 -22.61 -24.25
CA LEU A 211 5.57 -21.51 -24.27
C LEU A 211 6.32 -20.19 -24.02
N GLY A 212 6.06 -19.20 -24.87
CA GLY A 212 6.65 -17.85 -24.78
C GLY A 212 6.12 -17.00 -23.62
N ILE A 213 6.05 -17.55 -22.41
CA ILE A 213 5.60 -16.88 -21.19
C ILE A 213 6.80 -16.60 -20.26
N THR A 214 6.88 -15.39 -19.73
CA THR A 214 8.11 -14.85 -19.15
C THR A 214 8.59 -15.61 -17.91
N GLY A 215 9.64 -16.41 -18.07
CA GLY A 215 10.41 -17.00 -16.97
C GLY A 215 9.81 -18.24 -16.29
N HIS A 216 8.49 -18.47 -16.37
CA HIS A 216 7.84 -19.60 -15.67
C HIS A 216 8.36 -20.97 -16.14
N GLU A 217 8.67 -21.14 -17.44
CA GLU A 217 9.24 -22.41 -17.91
C GLU A 217 10.68 -22.65 -17.42
N ASN A 218 11.44 -21.58 -17.18
CA ASN A 218 12.75 -21.66 -16.52
C ASN A 218 12.58 -22.03 -15.03
N GLU A 219 11.57 -21.48 -14.33
CA GLU A 219 11.25 -21.95 -12.96
C GLU A 219 10.86 -23.44 -12.95
N MET A 220 9.99 -23.89 -13.87
CA MET A 220 9.64 -25.31 -14.02
C MET A 220 10.89 -26.18 -14.25
N PHE A 221 11.77 -25.78 -15.17
CA PHE A 221 13.02 -26.48 -15.44
C PHE A 221 13.95 -26.51 -14.20
N LEU A 222 14.05 -25.41 -13.45
CA LEU A 222 14.86 -25.34 -12.24
C LEU A 222 14.31 -26.21 -11.10
N ILE A 223 12.98 -26.31 -10.96
CA ILE A 223 12.31 -27.22 -10.03
C ILE A 223 12.61 -28.68 -10.42
N ASN A 224 12.31 -29.06 -11.67
CA ASN A 224 12.37 -30.46 -12.11
C ASN A 224 13.82 -30.97 -12.26
N SER A 225 14.78 -30.08 -12.51
CA SER A 225 16.23 -30.40 -12.45
C SER A 225 16.80 -30.41 -11.02
N GLY A 226 15.98 -30.15 -9.99
CA GLY A 226 16.39 -30.11 -8.58
C GLY A 226 17.31 -28.95 -8.21
N ARG A 227 17.56 -28.01 -9.13
CA ARG A 227 18.38 -26.80 -8.91
C ARG A 227 17.69 -25.80 -7.98
N LEU A 228 16.36 -25.76 -8.03
CA LEU A 228 15.52 -24.99 -7.13
C LEU A 228 14.77 -25.96 -6.22
N ASN A 229 15.14 -26.00 -4.94
CA ASN A 229 14.55 -26.89 -3.95
C ASN A 229 14.28 -26.08 -2.67
N TYR A 230 13.00 -25.72 -2.44
CA TYR A 230 12.61 -24.95 -1.26
C TYR A 230 12.38 -25.83 -0.02
N ASP A 231 12.11 -27.15 -0.14
CA ASP A 231 12.04 -28.05 1.02
C ASP A 231 13.33 -27.93 1.87
N ARG A 232 14.51 -28.01 1.25
CA ARG A 232 15.81 -27.85 1.93
C ARG A 232 15.97 -26.51 2.65
N ILE A 233 15.33 -25.45 2.16
CA ILE A 233 15.35 -24.11 2.76
C ILE A 233 14.39 -24.08 3.95
N ILE A 234 13.17 -24.58 3.79
CA ILE A 234 12.15 -24.65 4.84
C ILE A 234 12.62 -25.59 5.97
N ASP A 235 13.18 -26.77 5.66
CA ASP A 235 13.75 -27.71 6.63
C ASP A 235 14.85 -27.06 7.48
N ARG A 236 15.73 -26.27 6.85
CA ARG A 236 16.78 -25.54 7.57
C ARG A 236 16.19 -24.50 8.53
N HIS A 237 15.20 -23.71 8.08
CA HIS A 237 14.52 -22.73 8.93
C HIS A 237 13.76 -23.41 10.08
N MET A 238 13.01 -24.48 9.80
CA MET A 238 12.28 -25.26 10.81
C MET A 238 13.22 -25.85 11.87
N TYR A 239 14.34 -26.47 11.47
CA TYR A 239 15.33 -27.01 12.39
C TYR A 239 15.94 -25.92 13.31
N GLN A 240 16.29 -24.76 12.74
CA GLN A 240 16.81 -23.63 13.53
C GLN A 240 15.74 -23.03 14.46
N LEU A 241 14.49 -22.99 14.02
CA LEU A 241 13.34 -22.51 14.78
C LEU A 241 12.99 -23.45 15.94
N GLU A 242 13.01 -24.76 15.72
CA GLU A 242 12.76 -25.76 16.76
C GLU A 242 13.84 -25.78 17.84
N ALA A 243 15.11 -25.56 17.48
CA ALA A 243 16.19 -25.38 18.45
C ALA A 243 15.97 -24.14 19.34
N LYS A 244 15.67 -22.98 18.73
CA LYS A 244 15.38 -21.73 19.46
C LYS A 244 14.15 -21.84 20.35
N LEU A 245 13.07 -22.44 19.83
CA LEU A 245 11.85 -22.62 20.61
C LEU A 245 12.07 -23.57 21.79
N LYS A 246 12.88 -24.64 21.63
CA LYS A 246 13.26 -25.52 22.74
C LYS A 246 14.02 -24.77 23.84
N GLU A 247 14.93 -23.87 23.44
CA GLU A 247 15.72 -23.04 24.37
C GLU A 247 14.82 -22.06 25.13
N THR A 248 13.90 -21.35 24.45
CA THR A 248 12.91 -20.49 25.13
C THR A 248 11.93 -21.27 26.00
N THR A 249 11.47 -22.46 25.58
CA THR A 249 10.57 -23.26 26.42
C THR A 249 11.25 -23.72 27.70
N ALA A 250 12.51 -24.18 27.62
CA ALA A 250 13.23 -24.65 28.80
C ALA A 250 13.43 -23.52 29.83
N PHE A 251 13.81 -22.33 29.36
CA PHE A 251 13.92 -21.14 30.21
C PHE A 251 12.58 -20.74 30.86
N LEU A 252 11.48 -20.76 30.11
CA LEU A 252 10.13 -20.47 30.66
C LEU A 252 9.63 -21.57 31.62
N ASP A 253 10.04 -22.82 31.42
CA ASP A 253 9.68 -23.94 32.30
C ASP A 253 10.54 -23.95 33.59
N GLU A 254 11.71 -23.27 33.59
CA GLU A 254 12.58 -23.05 34.76
C GLU A 254 12.16 -21.80 35.57
N GLU A 255 11.86 -20.67 34.91
CA GLU A 255 11.48 -19.39 35.55
C GLU A 255 9.98 -19.28 35.89
N GLY A 256 9.12 -20.05 35.23
CA GLY A 256 7.66 -20.03 35.41
C GLY A 256 6.88 -19.28 34.33
N ARG A 257 5.57 -19.60 34.24
CA ARG A 257 4.64 -19.10 33.21
C ARG A 257 3.31 -18.64 33.85
N PRO A 258 2.91 -17.36 33.71
CA PRO A 258 3.71 -16.24 33.19
C PRO A 258 4.95 -15.97 34.05
N ARG A 259 5.94 -15.25 33.50
CA ARG A 259 7.06 -14.78 34.31
C ARG A 259 6.61 -13.62 35.21
N PRO A 260 6.95 -13.61 36.51
CA PRO A 260 6.45 -12.59 37.45
C PRO A 260 6.89 -11.16 37.08
N VAL A 261 8.04 -10.99 36.42
CA VAL A 261 8.49 -9.68 35.90
C VAL A 261 7.54 -9.15 34.82
N LYS A 262 6.92 -10.01 34.01
CA LYS A 262 5.96 -9.62 32.98
C LYS A 262 4.58 -9.31 33.56
N GLU A 263 4.20 -9.97 34.66
CA GLU A 263 3.00 -9.64 35.43
C GLU A 263 3.17 -8.25 36.08
N LEU A 264 4.27 -8.02 36.81
CA LEU A 264 4.61 -6.71 37.39
C LEU A 264 4.67 -5.60 36.33
N MET A 265 5.28 -5.82 35.17
CA MET A 265 5.27 -4.83 34.09
C MET A 265 3.87 -4.59 33.51
N GLN A 266 2.96 -5.55 33.56
CA GLN A 266 1.56 -5.36 33.16
C GLN A 266 0.77 -4.60 34.23
N GLU A 267 1.05 -4.84 35.51
CA GLU A 267 0.51 -4.07 36.64
C GLU A 267 1.00 -2.60 36.57
N ASP A 268 2.31 -2.34 36.44
CA ASP A 268 2.89 -1.00 36.24
C ASP A 268 2.24 -0.23 35.06
N ILE A 269 2.00 -0.92 33.94
CA ILE A 269 1.37 -0.34 32.74
C ILE A 269 -0.12 -0.09 32.98
N GLN A 270 -0.82 -0.99 33.68
CA GLN A 270 -2.24 -0.81 33.98
C GLN A 270 -2.45 0.32 34.99
N ASP A 271 -1.62 0.41 36.03
CA ASP A 271 -1.60 1.52 36.99
C ASP A 271 -1.36 2.86 36.30
N PHE A 272 -0.51 2.91 35.26
CA PHE A 272 -0.28 4.13 34.46
C PHE A 272 -1.51 4.55 33.62
N TYR A 273 -2.47 3.65 33.36
CA TYR A 273 -3.69 3.94 32.59
C TYR A 273 -4.97 4.03 33.45
N GLU A 274 -5.03 3.36 34.60
CA GLU A 274 -6.19 3.37 35.51
C GLU A 274 -6.11 4.48 36.57
N ASN A 275 -4.90 4.83 37.04
CA ASN A 275 -4.74 6.07 37.79
C ASN A 275 -4.82 7.25 36.80
N GLU A 276 -5.47 8.34 37.22
CA GLU A 276 -5.43 9.58 36.43
C GLU A 276 -3.96 10.01 36.28
N GLY A 277 -3.57 10.34 35.05
CA GLY A 277 -2.19 10.71 34.71
C GLY A 277 -1.66 11.87 35.58
N PRO A 278 -0.33 12.04 35.66
CA PRO A 278 0.34 12.85 36.68
C PRO A 278 -0.38 14.18 36.92
N ALA A 279 -0.80 14.39 38.16
CA ALA A 279 -1.79 15.38 38.60
C ALA A 279 -1.64 16.72 37.86
N SER A 280 -2.77 17.30 37.45
CA SER A 280 -2.78 18.44 36.53
C SER A 280 -1.84 19.54 37.01
N PRO A 281 -1.08 20.23 36.15
CA PRO A 281 -0.24 21.37 36.54
C PRO A 281 -1.00 22.55 37.17
N LEU A 282 -2.33 22.45 37.29
CA LEU A 282 -3.24 23.39 37.94
C LEU A 282 -3.76 22.89 39.31
N ASP A 283 -3.59 21.60 39.62
CA ASP A 283 -3.99 20.99 40.88
C ASP A 283 -2.91 21.20 41.95
N PRO A 284 -3.26 21.26 43.25
CA PRO A 284 -2.27 21.39 44.32
C PRO A 284 -1.39 20.12 44.40
N PRO A 285 -0.07 20.26 44.60
CA PRO A 285 0.84 19.11 44.63
C PRO A 285 0.53 18.21 45.82
N VAL A 286 0.20 16.94 45.54
CA VAL A 286 0.03 15.91 46.56
C VAL A 286 1.41 15.50 47.08
N LEU A 287 1.70 15.82 48.34
CA LEU A 287 2.90 15.33 49.02
C LEU A 287 2.80 13.81 49.21
N ASN A 288 3.90 13.10 48.97
CA ASN A 288 4.03 11.68 49.32
C ASN A 288 3.70 11.51 50.82
N PRO A 289 2.83 10.55 51.23
CA PRO A 289 2.52 10.33 52.64
C PRO A 289 3.73 9.98 53.52
N GLU A 290 4.83 9.49 52.96
CA GLU A 290 6.10 9.32 53.68
C GLU A 290 6.84 10.65 53.95
N TRP A 291 6.53 11.69 53.18
CA TRP A 291 7.06 13.05 53.35
C TRP A 291 6.16 13.91 54.26
N GLN A 292 5.57 13.29 55.29
CA GLN A 292 5.06 14.01 56.47
C GLN A 292 6.24 14.49 57.33
N ASP A 293 7.06 15.37 56.74
CA ASP A 293 8.11 16.07 57.47
C ASP A 293 7.49 16.79 58.66
N ARG A 294 8.04 16.54 59.86
CA ARG A 294 7.81 17.44 60.99
C ARG A 294 8.28 18.82 60.57
N PRO A 295 7.53 19.90 60.85
CA PRO A 295 7.93 21.23 60.42
C PRO A 295 9.36 21.53 60.89
N LEU A 296 10.20 21.95 59.94
CA LEU A 296 11.65 22.12 60.12
C LEU A 296 12.01 23.09 61.26
N PHE A 297 11.04 23.90 61.67
CA PHE A 297 11.03 24.70 62.89
C PHE A 297 9.78 24.31 63.69
N PRO A 298 9.88 23.98 64.98
CA PRO A 298 8.71 23.90 65.86
C PRO A 298 8.04 25.28 65.95
N ASP A 299 6.70 25.31 66.09
CA ASP A 299 5.99 26.58 66.27
C ASP A 299 6.51 27.35 67.50
N ASP A 300 6.96 28.60 67.31
CA ASP A 300 7.57 29.49 68.33
C ASP A 300 6.67 29.79 69.55
N THR A 301 5.43 29.28 69.56
CA THR A 301 4.46 29.30 70.68
C THR A 301 5.03 28.82 72.01
N LEU A 302 6.12 28.05 72.03
CA LEU A 302 6.77 27.57 73.25
C LEU A 302 7.62 28.63 73.98
N PHE A 303 7.98 29.76 73.35
CA PHE A 303 8.88 30.76 73.95
C PHE A 303 8.20 31.88 74.76
N GLN A 304 6.86 31.93 74.85
CA GLN A 304 6.17 33.03 75.55
C GLN A 304 5.98 32.87 77.08
N ASN A 305 6.41 31.76 77.68
CA ASN A 305 6.07 31.42 79.07
C ASN A 305 7.20 31.55 80.13
N GLU A 306 8.38 32.10 79.78
CA GLU A 306 9.52 32.21 80.73
C GLU A 306 9.96 33.65 81.09
N SER A 307 9.16 34.68 80.78
CA SER A 307 9.38 36.07 81.25
C SER A 307 8.54 36.43 82.48
N GLY A 308 8.60 35.60 83.52
CA GLY A 308 7.69 35.64 84.68
C GLY A 308 8.36 35.51 86.07
N ARG A 309 9.45 36.24 86.33
CA ARG A 309 10.04 36.45 87.67
C ARG A 309 10.66 37.83 87.81
#